data_AF-A0A852JKP4-F1
#
_entry.id   AF-A0A852JKP4-F1
#
_cell.length_a   1.000
_cell.length_b   1.000
_cell.length_c   1.000
_cell.angle_alpha   90.00
_cell.angle_beta   90.00
_cell.angle_gamma   90.00
#
_symmetry.space_group_name_H-M   'P 1'
#
loop_
_entity.id
_entity.type
_entity.pdbx_description
1 polymer ?
#
loop_
_entity_poly.entity_id
_entity_poly.type
_entity_poly.pdbx_seq_one_letter_code
_entity_poly.pdbx_strand_id
1 'polypeptide(L)'
;DKTVSLRKDLSEMHEWITQAEEEYLERDFEYKTPDELQKAVEELKRAKEEALQKEVKVKLITDSVNNFIAKAPPAAHEALKKELDVLITSYQQLCSRLNGKWKTLEEVWACWRELLSYLDTENKWLNEIELKLKATENVQGGAEEISESLDSLERLMRHPEDNRNQIRELAQTLTDGGIMYELINEKLERFNSRWEEL
;
A
#
# COMPACT_ATOMS: atom_id res chain seq x y z
N ASP A 1 6.15 43.66 -13.85
CA ASP A 1 6.85 44.00 -12.59
C ASP A 1 7.33 42.71 -11.93
N LYS A 2 8.64 42.55 -11.67
CA LYS A 2 9.23 41.26 -11.27
C LYS A 2 8.78 40.81 -9.87
N THR A 3 8.52 41.76 -8.98
CA THR A 3 8.03 41.49 -7.61
C THR A 3 6.58 41.00 -7.61
N VAL A 4 5.77 41.43 -8.58
CA VAL A 4 4.38 40.96 -8.75
C VAL A 4 4.36 39.51 -9.24
N SER A 5 5.26 39.16 -10.18
CA SER A 5 5.41 37.77 -10.64
C SER A 5 5.81 36.83 -9.50
N LEU A 6 6.80 37.24 -8.69
CA LEU A 6 7.28 36.42 -7.57
C LEU A 6 6.20 36.15 -6.52
N ARG A 7 5.42 37.17 -6.14
CA ARG A 7 4.30 37.00 -5.20
C ARG A 7 3.20 36.09 -5.74
N LYS A 8 2.96 36.15 -7.05
CA LYS A 8 2.04 35.24 -7.73
C LYS A 8 2.56 33.80 -7.66
N ASP A 9 3.83 33.58 -7.98
CA ASP A 9 4.44 32.24 -7.93
C ASP A 9 4.42 31.63 -6.52
N LEU A 10 4.68 32.44 -5.49
CA LEU A 10 4.57 32.06 -4.07
C LEU A 10 3.14 31.64 -3.72
N SER A 11 2.15 32.46 -4.09
CA SER A 11 0.74 32.19 -3.79
C SER A 11 0.23 30.92 -4.49
N GLU A 12 0.54 30.75 -5.78
CA GLU A 12 0.17 29.55 -6.54
C GLU A 12 0.78 28.27 -5.94
N MET A 13 2.03 28.35 -5.47
CA MET A 13 2.69 27.20 -4.85
C MET A 13 2.07 26.87 -3.50
N HIS A 14 1.73 27.87 -2.69
CA HIS A 14 1.00 27.66 -1.43
C HIS A 14 -0.37 27.03 -1.66
N GLU A 15 -1.14 27.56 -2.60
CA GLU A 15 -2.46 27.03 -2.95
C GLU A 15 -2.37 25.57 -3.40
N TRP A 16 -1.39 25.25 -4.26
CA TRP A 16 -1.15 23.88 -4.68
C TRP A 16 -0.77 22.95 -3.50
N ILE A 17 0.07 23.41 -2.57
CA ILE A 17 0.41 22.63 -1.37
C ILE A 17 -0.85 22.33 -0.57
N THR A 18 -1.68 23.34 -0.29
CA THR A 18 -2.92 23.17 0.47
C THR A 18 -3.87 22.20 -0.21
N GLN A 19 -4.09 22.35 -1.53
CA GLN A 19 -4.93 21.43 -2.29
C GLN A 19 -4.41 19.98 -2.24
N ALA A 20 -3.09 19.78 -2.34
CA ALA A 20 -2.50 18.46 -2.24
C ALA A 20 -2.63 17.85 -0.84
N GLU A 21 -2.56 18.66 0.22
CA GLU A 21 -2.79 18.18 1.59
C GLU A 21 -4.25 17.74 1.78
N GLU A 22 -5.21 18.55 1.36
CA GLU A 22 -6.65 18.25 1.43
C GLU A 22 -7.01 16.99 0.62
N GLU A 23 -6.53 16.90 -0.62
CA GLU A 23 -6.89 15.79 -1.53
C GLU A 23 -6.29 14.45 -1.08
N TYR A 24 -5.01 14.43 -0.69
CA TYR A 24 -4.26 13.19 -0.51
C TYR A 24 -4.02 12.81 0.96
N LEU A 25 -3.91 13.78 1.87
CA LEU A 25 -3.54 13.50 3.25
C LEU A 25 -4.73 13.43 4.21
N GLU A 26 -5.80 14.20 3.96
CA GLU A 26 -6.99 14.22 4.82
C GLU A 26 -7.94 13.01 4.64
N ARG A 27 -7.83 12.25 3.54
CA ARG A 27 -8.60 11.00 3.36
C ARG A 27 -8.20 9.93 4.38
N ASP A 28 -9.16 9.42 5.13
CA ASP A 28 -8.98 8.30 6.05
C ASP A 28 -8.66 6.97 5.33
N PHE A 29 -8.03 6.05 6.07
CA PHE A 29 -7.69 4.70 5.59
C PHE A 29 -8.89 3.75 5.71
N GLU A 30 -9.88 3.89 4.82
CA GLU A 30 -11.06 3.01 4.79
C GLU A 30 -11.22 2.38 3.39
N TYR A 31 -10.54 1.26 3.14
CA TYR A 31 -10.61 0.54 1.87
C TYR A 31 -11.35 -0.79 2.05
N LYS A 32 -12.47 -0.95 1.35
CA LYS A 32 -13.34 -2.13 1.48
C LYS A 32 -13.06 -3.17 0.41
N THR A 33 -12.48 -2.76 -0.71
CA THR A 33 -12.15 -3.65 -1.84
C THR A 33 -10.69 -3.55 -2.27
N PRO A 34 -10.15 -4.60 -2.91
CA PRO A 34 -8.78 -4.57 -3.46
C PRO A 34 -8.60 -3.46 -4.51
N ASP A 35 -9.64 -3.22 -5.32
CA ASP A 35 -9.59 -2.19 -6.36
C ASP A 35 -9.50 -0.78 -5.76
N GLU A 36 -10.23 -0.52 -4.67
CA GLU A 36 -10.13 0.74 -3.92
C GLU A 36 -8.73 0.95 -3.33
N LEU A 37 -8.17 -0.09 -2.71
CA LEU A 37 -6.83 -0.04 -2.12
C LEU A 37 -5.76 0.18 -3.20
N GLN A 38 -5.82 -0.57 -4.31
CA GLN A 38 -4.88 -0.41 -5.43
C GLN A 38 -4.97 1.00 -6.02
N LYS A 39 -6.20 1.49 -6.25
CA LYS A 39 -6.41 2.84 -6.78
C LYS A 39 -5.81 3.90 -5.86
N ALA A 40 -5.95 3.75 -4.55
CA ALA A 40 -5.36 4.67 -3.58
C ALA A 40 -3.83 4.65 -3.58
N VAL A 41 -3.22 3.46 -3.70
CA VAL A 41 -1.76 3.32 -3.86
C VAL A 41 -1.28 4.06 -5.13
N GLU A 42 -1.98 3.89 -6.25
CA GLU A 42 -1.66 4.53 -7.52
C GLU A 42 -1.88 6.06 -7.48
N GLU A 43 -2.94 6.53 -6.84
CA GLU A 43 -3.22 7.95 -6.60
C GLU A 43 -2.09 8.62 -5.79
N LEU A 44 -1.70 8.04 -4.66
CA LEU A 44 -0.60 8.59 -3.84
C LEU A 44 0.76 8.51 -4.55
N LYS A 45 1.00 7.47 -5.35
CA LYS A 45 2.22 7.37 -6.15
C LYS A 45 2.32 8.55 -7.13
N ARG A 46 1.23 8.84 -7.85
CA ARG A 46 1.15 9.98 -8.77
C ARG A 46 1.30 11.32 -8.04
N ALA A 47 0.65 11.48 -6.88
CA ALA A 47 0.81 12.70 -6.06
C ALA A 47 2.26 12.92 -5.63
N LYS A 48 2.98 11.84 -5.25
CA LYS A 48 4.41 11.91 -4.93
C LYS A 48 5.24 12.33 -6.14
N GLU A 49 4.96 11.76 -7.31
CA GLU A 49 5.64 12.11 -8.56
C GLU A 49 5.38 13.57 -8.96
N GLU A 50 4.14 14.05 -8.81
CA GLU A 50 3.80 15.46 -9.04
C GLU A 50 4.54 16.38 -8.06
N ALA A 51 4.56 16.04 -6.77
CA ALA A 51 5.30 16.80 -5.77
C ALA A 51 6.78 16.91 -6.13
N LEU A 52 7.42 15.81 -6.55
CA LEU A 52 8.81 15.83 -7.04
C LEU A 52 8.99 16.75 -8.25
N GLN A 53 8.04 16.79 -9.18
CA GLN A 53 8.10 17.71 -10.33
C GLN A 53 8.03 19.19 -9.89
N LYS A 54 7.32 19.51 -8.80
CA LYS A 54 7.27 20.88 -8.26
C LYS A 54 8.57 21.34 -7.60
N GLU A 55 9.51 20.44 -7.31
CA GLU A 55 10.81 20.78 -6.71
C GLU A 55 11.56 21.83 -7.54
N VAL A 56 11.47 21.75 -8.88
CA VAL A 56 12.08 22.73 -9.78
C VAL A 56 11.44 24.11 -9.59
N LYS A 57 10.11 24.19 -9.47
CA LYS A 57 9.40 25.46 -9.22
C LYS A 57 9.79 26.04 -7.85
N VAL A 58 9.89 25.22 -6.81
CA VAL A 58 10.34 25.64 -5.47
C VAL A 58 11.77 26.20 -5.52
N LYS A 59 12.69 25.56 -6.24
CA LYS A 59 14.06 26.06 -6.44
C LYS A 59 14.08 27.41 -7.15
N LEU A 60 13.32 27.56 -8.24
CA LEU A 60 13.22 28.81 -8.98
C LEU A 60 12.66 29.96 -8.14
N ILE A 61 11.64 29.69 -7.33
CA ILE A 61 11.07 30.66 -6.37
C ILE A 61 12.13 31.05 -5.34
N THR A 62 12.82 30.07 -4.75
CA THR A 62 13.90 30.26 -3.77
C THR A 62 14.99 31.17 -4.33
N ASP A 63 15.50 30.86 -5.53
CA ASP A 63 16.53 31.66 -6.19
C ASP A 63 16.04 33.08 -6.51
N SER A 64 14.78 33.23 -6.93
CA SER A 64 14.18 34.52 -7.25
C SER A 64 14.01 35.41 -6.01
N VAL A 65 13.57 34.84 -4.89
CA VAL A 65 13.49 35.54 -3.59
C VAL A 65 14.89 35.97 -3.14
N ASN A 66 15.87 35.06 -3.15
CA ASN A 66 17.24 35.37 -2.73
C ASN A 66 17.87 36.49 -3.58
N ASN A 67 17.67 36.44 -4.91
CA ASN A 67 18.11 37.49 -5.82
C ASN A 67 17.42 38.84 -5.57
N PHE A 68 16.16 38.83 -5.15
CA PHE A 68 15.41 40.04 -4.82
C PHE A 68 15.90 40.64 -3.50
N ILE A 69 16.07 39.81 -2.46
CA ILE A 69 16.60 40.22 -1.15
C ILE A 69 18.00 40.83 -1.30
N ALA A 70 18.85 40.32 -2.19
CA ALA A 70 20.17 40.91 -2.44
C ALA A 70 20.13 42.37 -2.95
N LYS A 71 18.99 42.84 -3.47
CA LYS A 71 18.83 44.16 -4.12
C LYS A 71 17.79 45.05 -3.44
N ALA A 72 17.07 44.54 -2.45
CA ALA A 72 15.95 45.24 -1.83
C ALA A 72 16.39 46.05 -0.58
N PRO A 73 15.50 46.89 -0.02
CA PRO A 73 15.73 47.52 1.28
C PRO A 73 15.53 46.51 2.44
N PRO A 74 16.25 46.66 3.57
CA PRO A 74 16.20 45.72 4.70
C PRO A 74 14.79 45.40 5.23
N ALA A 75 13.87 46.36 5.19
CA ALA A 75 12.48 46.18 5.63
C ALA A 75 11.70 45.13 4.81
N ALA A 76 12.05 44.91 3.54
CA ALA A 76 11.41 43.92 2.68
C ALA A 76 12.07 42.52 2.80
N HIS A 77 13.26 42.43 3.41
CA HIS A 77 14.03 41.18 3.47
C HIS A 77 13.39 40.19 4.44
N GLU A 78 13.07 40.64 5.65
CA GLU A 78 12.54 39.78 6.71
C GLU A 78 11.19 39.16 6.34
N ALA A 79 10.29 39.95 5.74
CA ALA A 79 8.97 39.47 5.36
C ALA A 79 9.03 38.40 4.26
N LEU A 80 9.77 38.66 3.17
CA LEU A 80 9.90 37.71 2.05
C LEU A 80 10.69 36.46 2.42
N LYS A 81 11.72 36.61 3.27
CA LYS A 81 12.48 35.48 3.78
C LYS A 81 11.59 34.55 4.61
N LYS A 82 10.77 35.12 5.50
CA LYS A 82 9.81 34.35 6.31
C LYS A 82 8.79 33.64 5.44
N GLU A 83 8.24 34.31 4.42
CA GLU A 83 7.28 33.71 3.48
C GLU A 83 7.91 32.53 2.72
N LEU A 84 9.14 32.71 2.22
CA LEU A 84 9.89 31.63 1.57
C LEU A 84 10.18 30.46 2.52
N ASP A 85 10.62 30.74 3.75
CA ASP A 85 10.91 29.70 4.74
C ASP A 85 9.65 28.87 5.05
N VAL A 86 8.49 29.52 5.18
CA VAL A 86 7.19 28.84 5.36
C VAL A 86 6.88 27.96 4.15
N LEU A 87 6.99 28.47 2.92
CA LEU A 87 6.75 27.68 1.70
C LEU A 87 7.66 26.45 1.61
N ILE A 88 8.96 26.61 1.84
CA ILE A 88 9.92 25.51 1.78
C ILE A 88 9.58 24.46 2.84
N THR A 89 9.28 24.90 4.06
CA THR A 89 8.93 24.00 5.17
C THR A 89 7.65 23.22 4.85
N SER A 90 6.59 23.91 4.41
CA SER A 90 5.32 23.27 4.05
C SER A 90 5.48 22.30 2.88
N TYR A 91 6.25 22.66 1.85
CA TYR A 91 6.53 21.77 0.72
C TYR A 91 7.28 20.50 1.16
N GLN A 92 8.33 20.65 1.98
CA GLN A 92 9.09 19.51 2.50
C GLN A 92 8.22 18.60 3.38
N GLN A 93 7.36 19.19 4.21
CA GLN A 93 6.40 18.45 5.03
C GLN A 93 5.40 17.68 4.18
N LEU A 94 4.81 18.30 3.15
CA LEU A 94 3.93 17.65 2.19
C LEU A 94 4.63 16.44 1.54
N CYS A 95 5.83 16.63 0.99
CA CYS A 95 6.61 15.56 0.37
C CYS A 95 6.89 14.40 1.34
N SER A 96 7.27 14.72 2.59
CA SER A 96 7.52 13.73 3.63
C SER A 96 6.26 12.94 3.97
N ARG A 97 5.14 13.64 4.19
CA ARG A 97 3.83 13.03 4.54
C ARG A 97 3.28 12.19 3.40
N LEU A 98 3.32 12.66 2.15
CA LEU A 98 2.92 11.89 0.97
C LEU A 98 3.72 10.60 0.85
N ASN A 99 5.04 10.68 1.01
CA ASN A 99 5.91 9.51 0.92
C ASN A 99 5.66 8.53 2.07
N GLY A 100 5.43 9.01 3.29
CA GLY A 100 5.06 8.18 4.43
C GLY A 100 3.74 7.44 4.20
N LYS A 101 2.68 8.18 3.85
CA LYS A 101 1.35 7.63 3.58
C LYS A 101 1.36 6.63 2.41
N TRP A 102 2.10 6.93 1.35
CA TRP A 102 2.28 6.03 0.20
C TRP A 102 2.97 4.72 0.60
N LYS A 103 4.05 4.78 1.38
CA LYS A 103 4.74 3.57 1.85
C LYS A 103 3.83 2.69 2.70
N THR A 104 3.09 3.29 3.63
CA THR A 104 2.11 2.54 4.43
C THR A 104 1.07 1.86 3.55
N LEU A 105 0.52 2.55 2.53
CA LEU A 105 -0.42 1.91 1.60
C LEU A 105 0.23 0.80 0.75
N GLU A 106 1.47 1.00 0.32
CA GLU A 106 2.22 -0.02 -0.43
C GLU A 106 2.46 -1.28 0.42
N GLU A 107 2.83 -1.12 1.69
CA GLU A 107 3.00 -2.21 2.64
C GLU A 107 1.68 -2.98 2.86
N VAL A 108 0.57 -2.26 3.09
CA VAL A 108 -0.77 -2.87 3.21
C VAL A 108 -1.15 -3.63 1.94
N TRP A 109 -0.89 -3.06 0.76
CA TRP A 109 -1.13 -3.74 -0.52
C TRP A 109 -0.26 -4.99 -0.68
N ALA A 110 1.00 -4.94 -0.26
CA ALA A 110 1.89 -6.09 -0.27
C ALA A 110 1.37 -7.22 0.64
N CYS A 111 0.97 -6.90 1.88
CA CYS A 111 0.38 -7.86 2.82
C CYS A 111 -0.88 -8.51 2.24
N TRP A 112 -1.74 -7.74 1.57
CA TRP A 112 -2.91 -8.30 0.88
C TRP A 112 -2.54 -9.30 -0.22
N ARG A 113 -1.58 -8.94 -1.08
CA ARG A 113 -1.16 -9.86 -2.15
C ARG A 113 -0.48 -11.11 -1.60
N GLU A 114 0.27 -10.97 -0.52
CA GLU A 114 0.92 -12.09 0.16
C GLU A 114 -0.12 -13.03 0.77
N LEU A 115 -1.14 -12.49 1.45
CA LEU A 115 -2.27 -13.28 1.96
C LEU A 115 -2.95 -14.07 0.83
N LEU A 116 -3.23 -13.43 -0.32
CA LEU A 116 -3.81 -14.11 -1.47
C LEU A 116 -2.91 -15.23 -2.01
N SER A 117 -1.59 -15.01 -2.03
CA SER A 117 -0.62 -16.02 -2.47
C SER A 117 -0.60 -17.24 -1.55
N TYR A 118 -0.63 -17.04 -0.24
CA TYR A 118 -0.71 -18.14 0.71
C TYR A 118 -2.05 -18.87 0.61
N LEU A 119 -3.16 -18.14 0.54
CA LEU A 119 -4.49 -18.75 0.36
C LEU A 119 -4.55 -19.58 -0.94
N ASP A 120 -4.01 -19.10 -2.05
CA ASP A 120 -3.96 -19.85 -3.31
C ASP A 120 -3.11 -21.12 -3.19
N THR A 121 -1.97 -21.03 -2.50
CA THR A 121 -1.09 -22.18 -2.23
C THR A 121 -1.80 -23.25 -1.40
N GLU A 122 -2.42 -22.87 -0.29
CA GLU A 122 -3.16 -23.80 0.56
C GLU A 122 -4.37 -24.40 -0.17
N ASN A 123 -5.12 -23.58 -0.93
CA ASN A 123 -6.28 -24.08 -1.67
C ASN A 123 -5.90 -25.08 -2.75
N LYS A 124 -4.75 -24.90 -3.42
CA LYS A 124 -4.19 -25.88 -4.37
C LYS A 124 -3.82 -27.18 -3.66
N TRP A 125 -3.17 -27.09 -2.51
CA TRP A 125 -2.84 -28.27 -1.71
C TRP A 125 -4.10 -29.00 -1.23
N LEU A 126 -5.11 -28.29 -0.74
CA LEU A 126 -6.41 -28.89 -0.36
C LEU A 126 -7.05 -29.62 -1.55
N ASN A 127 -7.07 -29.00 -2.73
CA ASN A 127 -7.58 -29.66 -3.95
C ASN A 127 -6.82 -30.96 -4.26
N GLU A 128 -5.49 -30.95 -4.12
CA GLU A 128 -4.67 -32.14 -4.36
C GLU A 128 -4.97 -33.27 -3.37
N ILE A 129 -5.15 -32.95 -2.08
CA ILE A 129 -5.55 -33.94 -1.09
C ILE A 129 -6.95 -34.46 -1.35
N GLU A 130 -7.93 -33.61 -1.60
CA GLU A 130 -9.30 -34.04 -1.90
C GLU A 130 -9.35 -35.00 -3.10
N LEU A 131 -8.58 -34.70 -4.16
CA LEU A 131 -8.47 -35.56 -5.33
C LEU A 131 -7.82 -36.90 -5.00
N LYS A 132 -6.76 -36.89 -4.19
CA LYS A 132 -6.03 -38.10 -3.81
C LYS A 132 -6.82 -38.97 -2.82
N LEU A 133 -7.53 -38.37 -1.89
CA LEU A 133 -8.42 -39.07 -0.95
C LEU A 133 -9.52 -39.80 -1.72
N LYS A 134 -10.20 -39.10 -2.65
CA LYS A 134 -11.19 -39.71 -3.55
C LYS A 134 -10.59 -40.82 -4.41
N ALA A 135 -9.36 -40.66 -4.90
CA ALA A 135 -8.70 -41.71 -5.68
C ALA A 135 -8.46 -42.95 -4.81
N THR A 136 -7.95 -42.79 -3.59
CA THR A 136 -7.69 -43.87 -2.63
C THR A 136 -8.97 -44.58 -2.19
N GLU A 137 -10.07 -43.86 -1.95
CA GLU A 137 -11.38 -44.46 -1.63
C GLU A 137 -11.92 -45.35 -2.77
N ASN A 138 -11.55 -45.05 -4.02
CA ASN A 138 -11.98 -45.78 -5.20
C ASN A 138 -10.96 -46.84 -5.67
N VAL A 139 -9.86 -47.06 -4.95
CA VAL A 139 -8.88 -48.11 -5.29
C VAL A 139 -9.53 -49.49 -5.09
N GLN A 140 -9.78 -50.18 -6.21
CA GLN A 140 -10.16 -51.60 -6.23
C GLN A 140 -8.95 -52.54 -6.38
N GLY A 141 -7.74 -51.96 -6.26
CA GLY A 141 -6.46 -52.59 -6.49
C GLY A 141 -6.01 -53.59 -5.43
N GLY A 142 -4.98 -54.38 -5.77
CA GLY A 142 -4.30 -55.25 -4.80
C GLY A 142 -3.53 -54.45 -3.74
N ALA A 143 -2.99 -55.13 -2.72
CA ALA A 143 -2.30 -54.50 -1.59
C ALA A 143 -1.16 -53.53 -2.01
N GLU A 144 -0.55 -53.74 -3.17
CA GLU A 144 0.54 -52.92 -3.71
C GLU A 144 0.04 -51.54 -4.21
N GLU A 145 -1.07 -51.48 -4.96
CA GLU A 145 -1.69 -50.21 -5.39
C GLU A 145 -2.25 -49.40 -4.21
N ILE A 146 -2.73 -50.09 -3.17
CA ILE A 146 -3.15 -49.46 -1.91
C ILE A 146 -1.94 -48.85 -1.20
N SER A 147 -0.82 -49.57 -1.13
CA SER A 147 0.41 -49.09 -0.49
C SER A 147 1.00 -47.87 -1.21
N GLU A 148 1.05 -47.88 -2.55
CA GLU A 148 1.53 -46.73 -3.32
C GLU A 148 0.64 -45.49 -3.14
N SER A 149 -0.67 -45.69 -3.07
CA SER A 149 -1.64 -44.62 -2.81
C SER A 149 -1.47 -44.02 -1.41
N LEU A 150 -1.23 -44.86 -0.41
CA LEU A 150 -0.98 -44.44 0.97
C LEU A 150 0.35 -43.68 1.11
N ASP A 151 1.42 -44.17 0.49
CA ASP A 151 2.73 -43.49 0.45
C ASP A 151 2.64 -42.12 -0.24
N SER A 152 1.83 -42.01 -1.30
CA SER A 152 1.57 -40.72 -1.98
C SER A 152 0.82 -39.75 -1.07
N LEU A 153 -0.15 -40.21 -0.27
CA LEU A 153 -0.88 -39.39 0.68
C LEU A 153 0.01 -38.94 1.84
N GLU A 154 0.84 -39.82 2.39
CA GLU A 154 1.75 -39.48 3.48
C GLU A 154 2.75 -38.38 3.06
N ARG A 155 3.23 -38.41 1.81
CA ARG A 155 4.08 -37.35 1.27
C ARG A 155 3.35 -36.01 1.17
N LEU A 156 2.09 -36.01 0.76
CA LEU A 156 1.27 -34.80 0.66
C LEU A 156 0.94 -34.19 2.03
N MET A 157 0.80 -35.03 3.06
CA MET A 157 0.58 -34.59 4.44
C MET A 157 1.78 -33.88 5.07
N ARG A 158 2.97 -33.92 4.46
CA ARG A 158 4.17 -33.18 4.92
C ARG A 158 4.15 -31.70 4.52
N HIS A 159 2.96 -31.13 4.40
CA HIS A 159 2.74 -29.74 4.04
C HIS A 159 3.30 -28.79 5.12
N PRO A 160 3.90 -27.64 4.75
CA PRO A 160 4.37 -26.66 5.73
C PRO A 160 3.24 -26.14 6.62
N GLU A 161 3.33 -26.38 7.93
CA GLU A 161 2.36 -25.80 8.89
C GLU A 161 2.45 -24.26 8.94
N ASP A 162 3.58 -23.71 8.50
CA ASP A 162 3.88 -22.28 8.59
C ASP A 162 2.93 -21.41 7.74
N ASN A 163 2.48 -21.91 6.59
CA ASN A 163 1.61 -21.15 5.70
C ASN A 163 0.28 -20.76 6.36
N ARG A 164 -0.30 -21.62 7.20
CA ARG A 164 -1.54 -21.31 7.93
C ARG A 164 -1.33 -20.24 9.00
N ASN A 165 -0.16 -20.26 9.65
CA ASN A 165 0.21 -19.19 10.58
C ASN A 165 0.37 -17.86 9.84
N GLN A 166 1.04 -17.88 8.67
CA GLN A 166 1.19 -16.68 7.82
C GLN A 166 -0.16 -16.13 7.36
N ILE A 167 -1.10 -16.98 6.91
CA ILE A 167 -2.46 -16.55 6.55
C ILE A 167 -3.15 -15.84 7.70
N ARG A 168 -3.10 -16.42 8.91
CA ARG A 168 -3.71 -15.82 10.11
C ARG A 168 -3.06 -14.48 10.47
N GLU A 169 -1.73 -14.41 10.48
CA GLU A 169 -0.99 -13.20 10.84
C GLU A 169 -1.21 -12.05 9.85
N LEU A 170 -1.17 -12.35 8.54
CA LEU A 170 -1.43 -11.36 7.49
C LEU A 170 -2.88 -10.89 7.50
N ALA A 171 -3.84 -11.80 7.65
CA ALA A 171 -5.24 -11.44 7.76
C ALA A 171 -5.50 -10.55 8.99
N GLN A 172 -4.96 -10.93 10.15
CA GLN A 172 -5.10 -10.15 11.38
C GLN A 172 -4.53 -8.73 11.19
N THR A 173 -3.32 -8.63 10.64
CA THR A 173 -2.64 -7.35 10.35
C THR A 173 -3.50 -6.43 9.48
N LEU A 174 -4.12 -6.97 8.42
CA LEU A 174 -4.99 -6.20 7.53
C LEU A 174 -6.31 -5.80 8.22
N THR A 175 -6.92 -6.72 8.97
CA THR A 175 -8.19 -6.48 9.67
C THR A 175 -8.06 -5.48 10.82
N ASP A 176 -6.94 -5.50 11.57
CA ASP A 176 -6.63 -4.53 12.62
C ASP A 176 -6.41 -3.12 12.03
N GLY A 177 -5.92 -3.06 10.79
CA GLY A 177 -5.84 -1.83 10.02
C GLY A 177 -7.19 -1.33 9.47
N GLY A 178 -8.30 -2.04 9.71
CA GLY A 178 -9.62 -1.72 9.16
C GLY A 178 -9.73 -1.98 7.65
N ILE A 179 -8.81 -2.73 7.07
CA ILE A 179 -8.70 -2.93 5.63
C ILE A 179 -9.44 -4.19 5.22
N MET A 180 -10.39 -4.06 4.28
CA MET A 180 -11.07 -5.19 3.64
C MET A 180 -11.63 -6.23 4.62
N TYR A 181 -12.05 -5.81 5.82
CA TYR A 181 -12.43 -6.69 6.93
C TYR A 181 -13.43 -7.78 6.51
N GLU A 182 -14.54 -7.39 5.89
CA GLU A 182 -15.59 -8.30 5.46
C GLU A 182 -15.08 -9.31 4.41
N LEU A 183 -14.32 -8.85 3.42
CA LEU A 183 -13.78 -9.68 2.35
C LEU A 183 -12.74 -10.69 2.86
N ILE A 184 -11.86 -10.25 3.77
CA ILE A 184 -10.84 -11.11 4.38
C ILE A 184 -11.53 -12.20 5.19
N ASN A 185 -12.49 -11.85 6.04
CA ASN A 185 -13.22 -12.82 6.85
C ASN A 185 -13.98 -13.81 5.96
N GLU A 186 -14.66 -13.36 4.90
CA GLU A 186 -15.33 -14.27 3.97
C GLU A 186 -14.35 -15.28 3.34
N LYS A 187 -13.16 -14.83 2.93
CA LYS A 187 -12.13 -15.73 2.37
C LYS A 187 -11.61 -16.71 3.40
N LEU A 188 -11.38 -16.26 4.64
CA LEU A 188 -10.91 -17.11 5.73
C LEU A 188 -11.95 -18.15 6.13
N GLU A 189 -13.22 -17.78 6.25
CA GLU A 189 -14.30 -18.72 6.57
C GLU A 189 -14.38 -19.82 5.51
N ARG A 190 -14.38 -19.46 4.21
CA ARG A 190 -14.38 -20.45 3.12
C ARG A 190 -13.16 -21.37 3.17
N PHE A 191 -11.99 -20.82 3.48
CA PHE A 191 -10.76 -21.61 3.60
C PHE A 191 -10.81 -22.56 4.80
N ASN A 192 -11.22 -22.07 5.97
CA ASN A 192 -11.31 -22.85 7.20
C ASN A 192 -12.37 -23.95 7.09
N SER A 193 -13.54 -23.69 6.51
CA SER A 193 -14.57 -24.72 6.32
C SER A 193 -14.05 -25.88 5.45
N ARG A 194 -13.36 -25.59 4.35
CA ARG A 194 -12.74 -26.64 3.52
C ARG A 194 -11.67 -27.44 4.26
N TRP A 195 -10.90 -26.75 5.10
CA TRP A 195 -9.88 -27.39 5.91
C TRP A 195 -10.50 -28.33 6.97
N GLU A 196 -11.61 -27.94 7.59
CA GLU A 196 -12.32 -28.75 8.60
C GLU A 196 -13.05 -29.96 7.99
N GLU A 197 -13.47 -29.87 6.72
CA GLU A 197 -14.11 -30.98 5.98
C GLU A 197 -13.12 -32.06 5.51
N LEU A 198 -11.83 -31.77 5.50
CA LEU A 198 -10.74 -32.64 5.02
C LEU A 198 -10.25 -33.63 6.10
#